data_AF-A0A378B6H8-F1
#
_entry.id   AF-A0A378B6H8-F1
#
_cell.length_a   1.000
_cell.length_b   1.000
_cell.length_c   1.000
_cell.angle_alpha   90.00
_cell.angle_beta   90.00
_cell.angle_gamma   90.00
#
_symmetry.space_group_name_H-M   'P 1'
#
loop_
_entity.id
_entity.type
_entity.pdbx_description
1 polymer ?
#
loop_
_entity_poly.entity_id
_entity_poly.type
_entity_poly.pdbx_seq_one_letter_code
_entity_poly.pdbx_strand_id
1 'polypeptide(L)'
;MKKAVLAETESKVRPDTVLASNTSTIPISELASVLQRPENFCGMHFFNPVHRMPLVEVIRGEKTSDNTIAKVVAWASKMGKTPIVVNDCPGFFVNRVLFPYFAGFSQLLRDGADFRKVDKVMEKQFGWPMGPAYLLDVVGIDTAHHAQAVMAAGFPQRMQKDYRDAIDALFDANRFGQKNGLGFWRYKDDSKGKPKKEEDAAVDSLLADVSQPKRDFSDEDIIARMMIPMVNEVVRCLEEGIIASPAEADMALVYGLGFPPFHGGAFRWLDTIGSAKYLDMAQQYQHLGPLYEVPAGLRDKARHNEAYYPQVEPARPVGALKTA
;
A
#
# COMPACT_ATOMS: atom_id res chain seq x y z
N MET A 1 17.32 -4.56 -16.71
CA MET A 1 17.94 -5.62 -15.87
C MET A 1 17.01 -6.82 -15.63
N LYS A 2 15.88 -6.68 -14.92
CA LYS A 2 15.01 -7.83 -14.54
C LYS A 2 14.63 -8.75 -15.71
N LYS A 3 14.14 -8.19 -16.83
CA LYS A 3 13.79 -8.95 -18.05
C LYS A 3 14.94 -9.83 -18.56
N ALA A 4 16.16 -9.28 -18.64
CA ALA A 4 17.33 -10.01 -19.11
C ALA A 4 17.69 -11.20 -18.20
N VAL A 5 17.74 -10.98 -16.88
CA VAL A 5 18.08 -12.03 -15.90
C VAL A 5 17.03 -13.15 -15.90
N LEU A 6 15.75 -12.79 -16.04
CA LEU A 6 14.66 -13.77 -16.10
C LEU A 6 14.78 -14.68 -17.34
N ALA A 7 14.98 -14.09 -18.52
CA ALA A 7 15.14 -14.85 -19.77
C ALA A 7 16.41 -15.73 -19.76
N GLU A 8 17.52 -15.22 -19.23
CA GLU A 8 18.76 -16.00 -19.09
C GLU A 8 18.55 -17.20 -18.16
N THR A 9 17.94 -16.98 -16.99
CA THR A 9 17.69 -18.03 -16.00
C THR A 9 16.73 -19.09 -16.54
N GLU A 10 15.70 -18.68 -17.28
CA GLU A 10 14.73 -19.59 -17.91
C GLU A 10 15.40 -20.63 -18.84
N SER A 11 16.50 -20.26 -19.51
CA SER A 11 17.27 -21.15 -20.38
C SER A 11 18.09 -22.22 -19.65
N LYS A 12 18.26 -22.06 -18.32
CA LYS A 12 19.13 -22.92 -17.47
C LYS A 12 18.36 -23.82 -16.52
N VAL A 13 17.04 -23.69 -16.45
CA VAL A 13 16.16 -24.49 -15.58
C VAL A 13 15.31 -25.45 -16.41
N ARG A 14 14.75 -26.48 -15.75
CA ARG A 14 13.85 -27.43 -16.42
C ARG A 14 12.58 -26.73 -16.91
N PRO A 15 11.91 -27.23 -17.98
CA PRO A 15 10.73 -26.59 -18.54
C PRO A 15 9.58 -26.37 -17.54
N ASP A 16 9.43 -27.25 -16.56
CA ASP A 16 8.39 -27.26 -15.53
C ASP A 16 8.74 -26.46 -14.25
N THR A 17 9.93 -25.84 -14.24
CA THR A 17 10.40 -25.02 -13.12
C THR A 17 9.66 -23.69 -13.10
N VAL A 18 9.10 -23.34 -11.94
CA VAL A 18 8.47 -22.03 -11.71
C VAL A 18 9.52 -20.96 -11.47
N LEU A 19 9.36 -19.81 -12.12
CA LEU A 19 10.12 -18.59 -11.85
C LEU A 19 9.21 -17.58 -11.13
N ALA A 20 9.78 -16.82 -10.19
CA ALA A 20 9.05 -15.77 -9.50
C ALA A 20 9.87 -14.48 -9.37
N SER A 21 9.21 -13.33 -9.41
CA SER A 21 9.84 -12.01 -9.27
C SER A 21 9.41 -11.31 -7.98
N ASN A 22 10.38 -10.84 -7.19
CA ASN A 22 10.18 -9.93 -6.05
C ASN A 22 10.23 -8.46 -6.50
N THR A 23 9.57 -8.11 -7.59
CA THR A 23 9.40 -6.71 -7.99
C THR A 23 8.33 -6.04 -7.11
N SER A 24 8.38 -4.72 -6.93
CA SER A 24 7.44 -3.98 -6.06
C SER A 24 6.47 -3.08 -6.82
N THR A 25 6.80 -2.70 -8.06
CA THR A 25 6.00 -1.75 -8.86
C THR A 25 5.86 -2.13 -10.33
N ILE A 26 6.83 -2.86 -10.91
CA ILE A 26 6.77 -3.30 -12.32
C ILE A 26 5.76 -4.45 -12.46
N PRO A 27 4.75 -4.34 -13.35
CA PRO A 27 3.78 -5.40 -13.57
C PRO A 27 4.43 -6.74 -13.98
N ILE A 28 3.88 -7.84 -13.48
CA ILE A 28 4.34 -9.20 -13.77
C ILE A 28 4.14 -9.55 -15.24
N SER A 29 3.03 -9.13 -15.84
CA SER A 29 2.71 -9.37 -17.25
C SER A 29 3.72 -8.65 -18.16
N GLU A 30 4.23 -7.49 -17.74
CA GLU A 30 5.30 -6.79 -18.44
C GLU A 30 6.62 -7.59 -18.40
N LEU A 31 6.97 -8.15 -17.24
CA LEU A 31 8.17 -9.00 -17.09
C LEU A 31 8.03 -10.34 -17.82
N ALA A 32 6.82 -10.88 -17.91
CA ALA A 32 6.53 -12.14 -18.59
C ALA A 32 6.73 -12.06 -20.12
N SER A 33 6.70 -10.86 -20.70
CA SER A 33 6.80 -10.64 -22.16
C SER A 33 8.09 -11.18 -22.82
N VAL A 34 9.14 -11.41 -22.03
CA VAL A 34 10.44 -11.93 -22.53
C VAL A 34 10.65 -13.41 -22.22
N LEU A 35 9.70 -14.07 -21.57
CA LEU A 35 9.76 -15.47 -21.19
C LEU A 35 9.12 -16.36 -22.25
N GLN A 36 9.70 -17.53 -22.48
CA GLN A 36 9.19 -18.55 -23.38
C GLN A 36 8.03 -19.34 -22.75
N ARG A 37 8.00 -19.44 -21.42
CA ARG A 37 7.01 -20.21 -20.64
C ARG A 37 6.34 -19.34 -19.57
N PRO A 38 5.62 -18.27 -19.96
CA PRO A 38 5.02 -17.32 -19.02
C PRO A 38 3.98 -17.95 -18.08
N GLU A 39 3.42 -19.12 -18.42
CA GLU A 39 2.53 -19.91 -17.56
C GLU A 39 3.21 -20.41 -16.27
N ASN A 40 4.54 -20.48 -16.28
CA ASN A 40 5.40 -20.88 -15.17
C ASN A 40 6.03 -19.67 -14.45
N PHE A 41 5.52 -18.45 -14.68
CA PHE A 41 6.03 -17.24 -14.06
C PHE A 41 4.95 -16.45 -13.31
N CYS A 42 5.28 -15.94 -12.13
CA CYS A 42 4.40 -15.07 -11.34
C CYS A 42 5.19 -14.07 -10.49
N GLY A 43 4.48 -13.21 -9.75
CA GLY A 43 5.09 -12.39 -8.69
C GLY A 43 5.10 -13.14 -7.35
N MET A 44 6.16 -12.90 -6.57
CA MET A 44 6.27 -13.35 -5.17
C MET A 44 6.91 -12.20 -4.38
N HIS A 45 6.07 -11.25 -3.97
CA HIS A 45 6.47 -9.99 -3.38
C HIS A 45 6.52 -10.09 -1.85
N PHE A 46 7.74 -9.96 -1.32
CA PHE A 46 8.06 -9.88 0.10
C PHE A 46 8.18 -8.42 0.55
N PHE A 47 7.94 -8.20 1.84
CA PHE A 47 8.02 -6.89 2.47
C PHE A 47 9.25 -6.77 3.37
N ASN A 48 9.91 -5.62 3.35
CA ASN A 48 11.09 -5.36 4.17
C ASN A 48 10.68 -4.91 5.59
N PRO A 49 11.25 -5.45 6.68
CA PRO A 49 12.19 -6.57 6.75
C PRO A 49 11.55 -7.94 6.55
N VAL A 50 12.12 -8.73 5.63
CA VAL A 50 11.55 -10.02 5.20
C VAL A 50 11.30 -10.98 6.36
N HIS A 51 12.14 -10.98 7.41
CA HIS A 51 11.95 -11.87 8.56
C HIS A 51 10.83 -11.42 9.52
N ARG A 52 10.42 -10.14 9.50
CA ARG A 52 9.39 -9.61 10.40
C ARG A 52 8.03 -9.49 9.73
N MET A 53 8.02 -9.16 8.44
CA MET A 53 6.78 -8.96 7.71
C MET A 53 6.18 -10.32 7.30
N PRO A 54 5.00 -10.70 7.79
CA PRO A 54 4.44 -12.04 7.55
C PRO A 54 3.81 -12.19 6.16
N LEU A 55 3.42 -11.10 5.51
CA LEU A 55 2.78 -11.12 4.20
C LEU A 55 3.75 -11.52 3.07
N VAL A 56 3.23 -12.30 2.13
CA VAL A 56 3.76 -12.41 0.77
C VAL A 56 2.62 -12.18 -0.21
N GLU A 57 2.71 -11.14 -1.04
CA GLU A 57 1.78 -10.97 -2.17
C GLU A 57 2.19 -11.91 -3.31
N VAL A 58 1.30 -12.79 -3.73
CA VAL A 58 1.50 -13.70 -4.86
C VAL A 58 0.72 -13.15 -6.05
N ILE A 59 1.44 -12.59 -7.02
CA ILE A 59 0.83 -11.83 -8.11
C ILE A 59 0.63 -12.69 -9.34
N ARG A 60 -0.62 -12.82 -9.77
CA ARG A 60 -1.03 -13.52 -11.00
C ARG A 60 -0.92 -12.60 -12.20
N GLY A 61 0.04 -12.87 -13.09
CA GLY A 61 0.09 -12.24 -14.41
C GLY A 61 -0.93 -12.85 -15.37
N GLU A 62 -1.18 -12.20 -16.50
CA GLU A 62 -2.22 -12.59 -17.47
C GLU A 62 -2.13 -14.05 -17.94
N LYS A 63 -0.91 -14.58 -18.08
CA LYS A 63 -0.66 -15.95 -18.56
C LYS A 63 -0.33 -16.94 -17.44
N THR A 64 -0.22 -16.49 -16.19
CA THR A 64 0.20 -17.34 -15.07
C THR A 64 -0.83 -18.44 -14.82
N SER A 65 -0.39 -19.70 -14.79
CA SER A 65 -1.29 -20.83 -14.52
C SER A 65 -1.64 -20.97 -13.03
N ASP A 66 -2.81 -21.55 -12.73
CA ASP A 66 -3.21 -21.85 -11.35
C ASP A 66 -2.24 -22.81 -10.65
N ASN A 67 -1.64 -23.75 -11.38
CA ASN A 67 -0.62 -24.65 -10.85
C ASN A 67 0.63 -23.89 -10.38
N THR A 68 1.04 -22.86 -11.12
CA THR A 68 2.14 -21.97 -10.73
C THR A 68 1.82 -21.21 -9.46
N ILE A 69 0.63 -20.60 -9.38
CA ILE A 69 0.16 -19.91 -8.17
C ILE A 69 0.13 -20.88 -6.98
N ALA A 70 -0.43 -22.09 -7.15
CA ALA A 70 -0.50 -23.09 -6.09
C ALA A 70 0.88 -23.49 -5.55
N LYS A 71 1.87 -23.70 -6.44
CA LYS A 71 3.26 -23.99 -6.05
C LYS A 71 3.88 -22.85 -5.24
N VAL A 72 3.68 -21.60 -5.65
CA VAL A 72 4.25 -20.42 -4.98
C VAL A 72 3.58 -20.14 -3.65
N VAL A 73 2.25 -20.26 -3.57
CA VAL A 73 1.48 -20.19 -2.31
C VAL A 73 1.94 -21.27 -1.34
N ALA A 74 2.05 -22.53 -1.79
CA ALA A 74 2.53 -23.63 -0.95
C ALA A 74 3.95 -23.37 -0.43
N TRP A 75 4.83 -22.80 -1.26
CA TRP A 75 6.19 -22.47 -0.84
C TRP A 75 6.22 -21.32 0.18
N ALA A 76 5.45 -20.25 -0.03
CA ALA A 76 5.30 -19.15 0.92
C ALA A 76 4.82 -19.66 2.29
N SER A 77 3.77 -20.48 2.32
CA SER A 77 3.26 -21.09 3.55
C SER A 77 4.31 -21.96 4.24
N LYS A 78 5.09 -22.74 3.48
CA LYS A 78 6.19 -23.55 4.02
C LYS A 78 7.29 -22.71 4.67
N MET A 79 7.47 -21.46 4.26
CA MET A 79 8.40 -20.50 4.88
C MET A 79 7.82 -19.82 6.13
N GLY A 80 6.61 -20.17 6.57
CA GLY A 80 5.93 -19.50 7.68
C GLY A 80 5.38 -18.12 7.32
N LYS A 81 5.13 -17.88 6.03
CA LYS A 81 4.49 -16.66 5.53
C LYS A 81 2.99 -16.85 5.38
N THR A 82 2.25 -15.74 5.38
CA THR A 82 0.85 -15.69 4.99
C THR A 82 0.76 -15.17 3.56
N PRO A 83 0.60 -16.07 2.56
CA PRO A 83 0.44 -15.64 1.17
C PRO A 83 -0.98 -15.10 0.91
N ILE A 84 -1.07 -14.04 0.10
CA ILE A 84 -2.33 -13.52 -0.43
C ILE A 84 -2.18 -13.38 -1.94
N VAL A 85 -3.15 -13.91 -2.68
CA VAL A 85 -3.11 -13.88 -4.15
C VAL A 85 -3.76 -12.59 -4.64
N VAL A 86 -3.09 -11.91 -5.57
CA VAL A 86 -3.60 -10.68 -6.21
C VAL A 86 -3.41 -10.75 -7.71
N ASN A 87 -4.28 -10.08 -8.47
CA ASN A 87 -4.07 -9.93 -9.91
C ASN A 87 -3.06 -8.81 -10.21
N ASP A 88 -2.39 -8.94 -11.34
CA ASP A 88 -1.36 -8.02 -11.78
C ASP A 88 -1.92 -6.63 -12.14
N CYS A 89 -1.34 -5.60 -11.56
CA CYS A 89 -1.55 -4.20 -11.94
C CYS A 89 -0.35 -3.37 -11.41
N PRO A 90 -0.14 -2.13 -11.90
CA PRO A 90 0.90 -1.25 -11.37
C PRO A 90 0.76 -1.09 -9.84
N GLY A 91 1.78 -1.50 -9.09
CA GLY A 91 1.77 -1.46 -7.62
C GLY A 91 0.98 -2.56 -6.90
N PHE A 92 0.40 -3.52 -7.62
CA PHE A 92 -0.33 -4.67 -7.06
C PHE A 92 -1.48 -4.25 -6.15
N PHE A 93 -1.61 -4.84 -4.95
CA PHE A 93 -2.58 -4.39 -3.96
C PHE A 93 -1.92 -3.45 -2.94
N VAL A 94 -0.90 -3.92 -2.22
CA VAL A 94 -0.42 -3.19 -1.02
C VAL A 94 0.22 -1.86 -1.37
N ASN A 95 1.12 -1.82 -2.35
CA ASN A 95 1.75 -0.56 -2.74
C ASN A 95 0.73 0.35 -3.42
N ARG A 96 -0.14 -0.19 -4.29
CA ARG A 96 -1.18 0.57 -4.98
C ARG A 96 -2.07 1.37 -4.03
N VAL A 97 -2.50 0.79 -2.91
CA VAL A 97 -3.34 1.50 -1.94
C VAL A 97 -2.55 2.40 -0.99
N LEU A 98 -1.25 2.15 -0.80
CA LEU A 98 -0.37 2.99 0.01
C LEU A 98 -0.02 4.33 -0.67
N PHE A 99 0.05 4.38 -2.01
CA PHE A 99 0.37 5.64 -2.70
C PHE A 99 -0.69 6.73 -2.55
N PRO A 100 -2.00 6.45 -2.64
CA PRO A 100 -3.06 7.41 -2.29
C PRO A 100 -2.97 7.93 -0.86
N TYR A 101 -2.57 7.08 0.11
CA TYR A 101 -2.30 7.50 1.48
C TYR A 101 -1.17 8.55 1.54
N PHE A 102 -0.07 8.32 0.81
CA PHE A 102 1.01 9.31 0.71
C PHE A 102 0.61 10.55 -0.11
N ALA A 103 -0.24 10.43 -1.12
CA ALA A 103 -0.75 11.59 -1.84
C ALA A 103 -1.61 12.48 -0.93
N GLY A 104 -2.45 11.89 -0.07
CA GLY A 104 -3.18 12.61 0.98
C GLY A 104 -2.23 13.34 1.94
N PHE A 105 -1.12 12.71 2.33
CA PHE A 105 -0.07 13.35 3.12
C PHE A 105 0.59 14.53 2.40
N SER A 106 1.03 14.34 1.16
CA SER A 106 1.61 15.41 0.33
C SER A 106 0.64 16.58 0.16
N GLN A 107 -0.66 16.32 -0.01
CA GLN A 107 -1.68 17.36 -0.07
C GLN A 107 -1.90 18.10 1.25
N LEU A 108 -1.85 17.39 2.39
CA LEU A 108 -1.91 18.02 3.71
C LEU A 108 -0.74 18.99 3.89
N LEU A 109 0.48 18.58 3.54
CA LEU A 109 1.65 19.46 3.60
C LEU A 109 1.52 20.64 2.65
N ARG A 110 1.09 20.41 1.40
CA ARG A 110 0.80 21.47 0.43
C ARG A 110 -0.17 22.51 1.00
N ASP A 111 -1.18 22.09 1.75
CA ASP A 111 -2.15 22.99 2.40
C ASP A 111 -1.66 23.62 3.73
N GLY A 112 -0.39 23.42 4.08
CA GLY A 112 0.25 24.06 5.23
C GLY A 112 0.19 23.24 6.53
N ALA A 113 -0.10 21.94 6.48
CA ALA A 113 -0.07 21.08 7.66
C ALA A 113 1.37 20.83 8.14
N ASP A 114 1.54 20.64 9.46
CA ASP A 114 2.80 20.20 10.04
C ASP A 114 2.93 18.67 9.98
N PHE A 115 3.92 18.16 9.23
CA PHE A 115 4.17 16.72 9.11
C PHE A 115 4.38 16.02 10.45
N ARG A 116 4.92 16.73 11.45
CA ARG A 116 5.18 16.19 12.79
C ARG A 116 3.87 15.94 13.53
N LYS A 117 2.89 16.84 13.36
CA LYS A 117 1.53 16.66 13.87
C LYS A 117 0.83 15.52 13.13
N VAL A 118 0.96 15.46 11.81
CA VAL A 118 0.35 14.38 11.01
C VAL A 118 0.86 13.01 11.45
N ASP A 119 2.19 12.84 11.57
CA ASP A 119 2.78 11.61 12.12
C ASP A 119 2.20 11.26 13.49
N LYS A 120 2.17 12.24 14.40
CA LYS A 120 1.65 12.03 15.76
C LYS A 120 0.19 11.59 15.76
N VAL A 121 -0.68 12.19 14.95
CA VAL A 121 -2.10 11.84 14.87
C VAL A 121 -2.26 10.43 14.31
N MET A 122 -1.59 10.11 13.20
CA MET A 122 -1.69 8.79 12.58
C MET A 122 -1.13 7.68 13.48
N GLU A 123 -0.08 7.96 14.27
CA GLU A 123 0.49 7.00 15.22
C GLU A 123 -0.35 6.86 16.51
N LYS A 124 -0.78 7.98 17.11
CA LYS A 124 -1.37 7.98 18.46
C LYS A 124 -2.88 7.86 18.48
N GLN A 125 -3.57 8.41 17.47
CA GLN A 125 -5.03 8.38 17.41
C GLN A 125 -5.51 7.23 16.54
N PHE A 126 -4.99 7.13 15.30
CA PHE A 126 -5.39 6.07 14.38
C PHE A 126 -4.71 4.73 14.69
N GLY A 127 -3.48 4.77 15.21
CA GLY A 127 -2.76 3.58 15.69
C GLY A 127 -1.79 2.95 14.69
N TRP A 128 -1.38 3.67 13.63
CA TRP A 128 -0.33 3.19 12.74
C TRP A 128 1.00 2.98 13.52
N PRO A 129 1.78 1.93 13.22
CA PRO A 129 3.10 1.75 13.82
C PRO A 129 4.09 2.88 13.50
N MET A 130 3.92 3.55 12.34
CA MET A 130 4.74 4.66 11.88
C MET A 130 3.87 5.67 11.15
N GLY A 131 4.04 6.96 11.45
CA GLY A 131 3.41 8.05 10.71
C GLY A 131 3.88 8.13 9.25
N PRO A 132 3.14 8.81 8.36
CA PRO A 132 3.47 8.87 6.94
C PRO A 132 4.85 9.45 6.63
N ALA A 133 5.29 10.50 7.33
CA ALA A 133 6.60 11.12 7.11
C ALA A 133 7.71 10.16 7.54
N TYR A 134 7.56 9.57 8.72
CA TYR A 134 8.52 8.58 9.23
C TYR A 134 8.58 7.33 8.34
N LEU A 135 7.45 6.85 7.86
CA LEU A 135 7.38 5.70 6.94
C LEU A 135 8.06 6.02 5.60
N LEU A 136 7.83 7.20 5.02
CA LEU A 136 8.50 7.64 3.80
C LEU A 136 10.03 7.69 3.96
N ASP A 137 10.53 8.12 5.12
CA ASP A 137 11.96 8.11 5.41
C ASP A 137 12.53 6.67 5.54
N VAL A 138 11.75 5.72 6.05
CA VAL A 138 12.15 4.30 6.13
C VAL A 138 12.15 3.64 4.75
N VAL A 139 11.13 3.91 3.93
CA VAL A 139 11.02 3.42 2.54
C VAL A 139 12.11 4.02 1.65
N GLY A 140 12.45 5.28 1.91
CA GLY A 140 13.36 6.10 1.14
C GLY A 140 12.61 7.06 0.22
N ILE A 141 12.96 8.34 0.27
CA ILE A 141 12.26 9.40 -0.49
C ILE A 141 12.44 9.21 -2.00
N ASP A 142 13.61 8.76 -2.46
CA ASP A 142 13.84 8.45 -3.87
C ASP A 142 13.06 7.23 -4.34
N THR A 143 12.92 6.21 -3.49
CA THR A 143 12.07 5.05 -3.77
C THR A 143 10.62 5.51 -3.94
N ALA A 144 10.14 6.36 -3.03
CA ALA A 144 8.80 6.95 -3.13
C ALA A 144 8.65 7.84 -4.38
N HIS A 145 9.65 8.67 -4.68
CA HIS A 145 9.69 9.54 -5.86
C HIS A 145 9.67 8.76 -7.19
N HIS A 146 10.37 7.62 -7.26
CA HIS A 146 10.30 6.75 -8.43
C HIS A 146 8.95 6.03 -8.53
N ALA A 147 8.46 5.51 -7.41
CA ALA A 147 7.23 4.74 -7.38
C ALA A 147 5.99 5.61 -7.65
N GLN A 148 5.95 6.88 -7.20
CA GLN A 148 4.87 7.81 -7.57
C GLN A 148 4.75 7.96 -9.09
N ALA A 149 5.86 7.98 -9.83
CA ALA A 149 5.85 8.12 -11.28
C ALA A 149 5.27 6.86 -11.95
N VAL A 150 5.60 5.67 -11.42
CA VAL A 150 5.02 4.40 -11.90
C VAL A 150 3.52 4.36 -11.66
N MET A 151 3.07 4.77 -10.45
CA MET A 151 1.65 4.81 -10.11
C MET A 151 0.89 5.86 -10.94
N ALA A 152 1.48 7.03 -11.16
CA ALA A 152 0.90 8.08 -12.00
C ALA A 152 0.75 7.63 -13.46
N ALA A 153 1.73 6.91 -14.01
CA ALA A 153 1.64 6.34 -15.35
C ALA A 153 0.58 5.21 -15.44
N GLY A 154 0.44 4.42 -14.38
CA GLY A 154 -0.57 3.35 -14.31
C GLY A 154 -2.01 3.84 -14.11
N PHE A 155 -2.19 4.94 -13.38
CA PHE A 155 -3.50 5.49 -13.03
C PHE A 155 -3.55 7.02 -13.21
N PRO A 156 -3.32 7.53 -14.43
CA PRO A 156 -3.19 8.98 -14.67
C PRO A 156 -4.45 9.77 -14.31
N GLN A 157 -5.62 9.12 -14.32
CA GLN A 157 -6.89 9.77 -14.02
C GLN A 157 -7.01 10.23 -12.55
N ARG A 158 -6.23 9.64 -11.63
CA ARG A 158 -6.38 9.92 -10.19
C ARG A 158 -5.08 9.95 -9.39
N MET A 159 -3.99 9.35 -9.87
CA MET A 159 -2.70 9.30 -9.16
C MET A 159 -1.64 10.24 -9.75
N GLN A 160 -1.97 11.00 -10.80
CA GLN A 160 -1.10 12.05 -11.31
C GLN A 160 -1.31 13.34 -10.53
N LYS A 161 -0.21 13.97 -10.09
CA LYS A 161 -0.21 15.30 -9.46
C LYS A 161 0.24 16.38 -10.45
N ASP A 162 -0.27 17.59 -10.25
CA ASP A 162 0.00 18.80 -11.06
C ASP A 162 0.85 19.85 -10.31
N TYR A 163 1.29 19.53 -9.09
CA TYR A 163 2.15 20.38 -8.27
C TYR A 163 3.42 19.67 -7.82
N ARG A 164 4.43 20.47 -7.44
CA ARG A 164 5.64 20.00 -6.77
C ARG A 164 5.36 19.84 -5.28
N ASP A 165 5.65 18.67 -4.72
CA ASP A 165 5.31 18.34 -3.34
C ASP A 165 6.56 18.15 -2.45
N ALA A 166 6.32 17.74 -1.19
CA ALA A 166 7.40 17.48 -0.24
C ALA A 166 8.34 16.36 -0.72
N ILE A 167 7.83 15.33 -1.39
CA ILE A 167 8.64 14.21 -1.89
C ILE A 167 9.63 14.73 -2.94
N ASP A 168 9.16 15.55 -3.88
CA ASP A 168 10.04 16.16 -4.89
C ASP A 168 11.09 17.10 -4.23
N ALA A 169 10.65 17.96 -3.31
CA ALA A 169 11.55 18.91 -2.64
C ALA A 169 12.68 18.21 -1.86
N LEU A 170 12.33 17.16 -1.10
CA LEU A 170 13.31 16.36 -0.35
C LEU A 170 14.22 15.56 -1.29
N PHE A 171 13.67 15.00 -2.38
CA PHE A 171 14.44 14.28 -3.39
C PHE A 171 15.51 15.19 -4.03
N ASP A 172 15.12 16.38 -4.49
CA ASP A 172 16.02 17.35 -5.12
C ASP A 172 17.11 17.84 -4.16
N ALA A 173 16.80 17.90 -2.86
CA ALA A 173 17.74 18.25 -1.79
C ALA A 173 18.63 17.08 -1.34
N ASN A 174 18.62 15.92 -2.03
CA ASN A 174 19.33 14.69 -1.66
C ASN A 174 19.00 14.19 -0.25
N ARG A 175 17.77 14.43 0.23
CA ARG A 175 17.27 13.94 1.51
C ARG A 175 16.47 12.67 1.26
N PHE A 176 17.13 11.51 1.31
CA PHE A 176 16.53 10.24 0.92
C PHE A 176 16.04 9.37 2.09
N GLY A 177 15.91 9.94 3.29
CA GLY A 177 15.42 9.24 4.48
C GLY A 177 16.53 8.57 5.28
N GLN A 178 16.21 7.45 5.93
CA GLN A 178 17.14 6.74 6.81
C GLN A 178 18.40 6.25 6.10
N LYS A 179 18.29 5.90 4.82
CA LYS A 179 19.39 5.30 4.07
C LYS A 179 20.61 6.22 3.89
N ASN A 180 20.42 7.54 3.93
CA ASN A 180 21.51 8.51 3.88
C ASN A 180 21.49 9.50 5.06
N GLY A 181 20.72 9.20 6.10
CA GLY A 181 20.68 9.97 7.33
C GLY A 181 19.84 11.25 7.29
N LEU A 182 19.24 11.60 6.14
CA LEU A 182 18.55 12.87 5.94
C LEU A 182 17.24 12.66 5.17
N GLY A 183 16.12 12.97 5.78
CA GLY A 183 14.78 12.93 5.18
C GLY A 183 13.89 14.03 5.76
N PHE A 184 12.63 13.70 6.05
CA PHE A 184 11.76 14.53 6.91
C PHE A 184 12.39 14.74 8.28
N TRP A 185 13.03 13.69 8.80
CA TRP A 185 13.87 13.72 9.98
C TRP A 185 15.35 13.63 9.62
N ARG A 186 16.23 14.03 10.54
CA ARG A 186 17.64 13.64 10.52
C ARG A 186 17.83 12.39 11.34
N TYR A 187 18.63 11.45 10.84
CA TYR A 187 18.95 10.20 11.51
C TYR A 187 20.42 10.19 11.91
N LYS A 188 20.64 10.06 13.22
CA LYS A 188 21.97 9.79 13.78
C LYS A 188 21.94 8.46 14.50
N ASP A 189 23.03 7.73 14.44
CA ASP A 189 23.15 6.49 15.18
C ASP A 189 23.15 6.77 16.69
N ASP A 190 22.34 6.02 17.42
CA ASP A 190 22.42 5.98 18.88
C ASP A 190 23.67 5.21 19.34
N SER A 191 23.89 5.14 20.66
CA SER A 191 25.03 4.43 21.23
C SER A 191 25.07 2.92 20.93
N LYS A 192 23.99 2.37 20.36
CA LYS A 192 23.87 0.97 19.95
C LYS A 192 23.87 0.82 18.42
N GLY A 193 24.17 1.89 17.67
CA GLY A 193 24.20 1.87 16.21
C GLY A 193 22.82 1.83 15.55
N LYS A 194 21.75 2.23 16.25
CA LYS A 194 20.40 2.32 15.68
C LYS A 194 20.08 3.76 15.28
N PRO A 195 19.51 3.99 14.08
CA PRO A 195 19.17 5.33 13.64
C PRO A 195 18.07 5.93 14.54
N LYS A 196 18.36 7.07 15.14
CA LYS A 196 17.44 7.86 15.96
C LYS A 196 17.01 9.10 15.18
N LYS A 197 15.69 9.33 15.10
CA LYS A 197 15.11 10.53 14.49
C LYS A 197 15.33 11.78 15.36
N GLU A 198 15.83 12.85 14.75
CA GLU A 198 16.06 14.19 15.32
C GLU A 198 15.50 15.25 14.36
N GLU A 199 15.05 16.39 14.91
CA GLU A 199 14.56 17.49 14.10
C GLU A 199 15.69 18.14 13.26
N ASP A 200 15.29 18.70 12.11
CA ASP A 200 16.19 19.44 11.24
C ASP A 200 15.55 20.73 10.75
N ALA A 201 16.01 21.88 11.26
CA ALA A 201 15.48 23.18 10.87
C ALA A 201 15.58 23.46 9.36
N ALA A 202 16.52 22.82 8.66
CA ALA A 202 16.64 22.94 7.21
C ALA A 202 15.41 22.38 6.47
N VAL A 203 14.71 21.39 7.04
CA VAL A 203 13.51 20.79 6.42
C VAL A 203 12.35 21.79 6.37
N ASP A 204 12.23 22.66 7.38
CA ASP A 204 11.13 23.63 7.44
C ASP A 204 11.21 24.66 6.32
N SER A 205 12.44 25.12 6.01
CA SER A 205 12.66 26.04 4.89
C SER A 205 12.39 25.36 3.55
N LEU A 206 12.81 24.10 3.40
CA LEU A 206 12.59 23.32 2.18
C LEU A 206 11.10 23.05 1.92
N LEU A 207 10.34 22.73 2.98
CA LEU A 207 8.91 22.48 2.87
C LEU A 207 8.11 23.77 2.64
N ALA A 208 8.59 24.92 3.14
CA ALA A 208 7.92 26.21 2.92
C ALA A 208 7.82 26.57 1.42
N ASP A 209 8.79 26.17 0.60
CA ASP A 209 8.78 26.45 -0.85
C ASP A 209 7.70 25.67 -1.62
N VAL A 210 7.19 24.58 -1.04
CA VAL A 210 6.17 23.69 -1.65
C VAL A 210 4.86 23.68 -0.87
N SER A 211 4.72 24.53 0.15
CA SER A 211 3.57 24.56 1.05
C SER A 211 2.93 25.95 1.09
N GLN A 212 1.62 25.98 1.27
CA GLN A 212 0.89 27.19 1.66
C GLN A 212 1.26 27.62 3.10
N PRO A 213 0.89 28.85 3.53
CA PRO A 213 1.09 29.27 4.91
C PRO A 213 0.54 28.26 5.91
N LYS A 214 1.23 28.11 7.04
CA LYS A 214 0.87 27.12 8.05
C LYS A 214 -0.59 27.24 8.45
N ARG A 215 -1.29 26.11 8.41
CA ARG A 215 -2.69 25.98 8.79
C ARG A 215 -2.82 24.87 9.83
N ASP A 216 -3.58 25.11 10.87
CA ASP A 216 -3.92 24.07 11.84
C ASP A 216 -5.09 23.23 11.31
N PHE A 217 -4.93 21.91 11.37
CA PHE A 217 -5.94 20.92 10.97
C PHE A 217 -6.34 20.12 12.21
N SER A 218 -7.62 19.80 12.36
CA SER A 218 -8.07 18.92 13.44
C SER A 218 -7.49 17.50 13.28
N ASP A 219 -7.48 16.74 14.37
CA ASP A 219 -7.04 15.33 14.31
C ASP A 219 -7.98 14.53 13.39
N GLU A 220 -9.28 14.85 13.39
CA GLU A 220 -10.28 14.27 12.50
C GLU A 220 -10.03 14.61 11.02
N ASP A 221 -9.70 15.86 10.71
CA ASP A 221 -9.38 16.29 9.34
C ASP A 221 -8.14 15.57 8.82
N ILE A 222 -7.11 15.42 9.66
CA ILE A 222 -5.89 14.69 9.31
C ILE A 222 -6.22 13.23 9.01
N ILE A 223 -6.93 12.55 9.91
CA ILE A 223 -7.29 11.12 9.71
C ILE A 223 -8.14 10.96 8.46
N ALA A 224 -9.17 11.77 8.27
CA ALA A 224 -10.03 11.70 7.09
C ALA A 224 -9.23 11.90 5.80
N ARG A 225 -8.39 12.94 5.75
CA ARG A 225 -7.60 13.25 4.56
C ARG A 225 -6.55 12.21 4.21
N MET A 226 -6.03 11.51 5.21
CA MET A 226 -5.08 10.41 5.02
C MET A 226 -5.78 9.11 4.61
N MET A 227 -6.90 8.78 5.26
CA MET A 227 -7.52 7.46 5.15
C MET A 227 -8.52 7.34 4.00
N ILE A 228 -9.25 8.40 3.65
CA ILE A 228 -10.22 8.37 2.53
C ILE A 228 -9.56 7.92 1.21
N PRO A 229 -8.41 8.50 0.78
CA PRO A 229 -7.74 8.06 -0.45
C PRO A 229 -7.35 6.59 -0.42
N MET A 230 -6.84 6.10 0.71
CA MET A 230 -6.43 4.71 0.88
C MET A 230 -7.63 3.76 0.79
N VAL A 231 -8.70 4.03 1.52
CA VAL A 231 -9.89 3.16 1.58
C VAL A 231 -10.63 3.18 0.26
N ASN A 232 -10.74 4.34 -0.41
CA ASN A 232 -11.29 4.42 -1.75
C ASN A 232 -10.49 3.54 -2.73
N GLU A 233 -9.16 3.52 -2.65
CA GLU A 233 -8.34 2.67 -3.51
C GLU A 233 -8.46 1.19 -3.17
N VAL A 234 -8.57 0.82 -1.89
CA VAL A 234 -8.85 -0.57 -1.47
C VAL A 234 -10.17 -1.07 -2.06
N VAL A 235 -11.20 -0.24 -2.05
CA VAL A 235 -12.49 -0.57 -2.67
C VAL A 235 -12.34 -0.74 -4.18
N ARG A 236 -11.63 0.16 -4.86
CA ARG A 236 -11.35 0.03 -6.30
C ARG A 236 -10.61 -1.27 -6.62
N CYS A 237 -9.62 -1.65 -5.81
CA CYS A 237 -8.93 -2.93 -5.96
C CYS A 237 -9.88 -4.14 -5.86
N LEU A 238 -10.92 -4.07 -5.01
CA LEU A 238 -11.93 -5.12 -4.95
C LEU A 238 -12.86 -5.10 -6.17
N GLU A 239 -13.36 -3.93 -6.57
CA GLU A 239 -14.25 -3.76 -7.73
C GLU A 239 -13.57 -4.16 -9.06
N GLU A 240 -12.28 -3.87 -9.20
CA GLU A 240 -11.46 -4.21 -10.37
C GLU A 240 -10.96 -5.67 -10.34
N GLY A 241 -11.29 -6.43 -9.30
CA GLY A 241 -10.86 -7.83 -9.15
C GLY A 241 -9.36 -8.00 -8.93
N ILE A 242 -8.66 -6.99 -8.42
CA ILE A 242 -7.25 -7.10 -8.02
C ILE A 242 -7.11 -7.97 -6.77
N ILE A 243 -8.00 -7.80 -5.82
CA ILE A 243 -8.10 -8.61 -4.60
C ILE A 243 -9.44 -9.36 -4.60
N ALA A 244 -9.44 -10.63 -4.19
CA ALA A 244 -10.61 -11.49 -4.39
C ALA A 244 -11.74 -11.23 -3.38
N SER A 245 -11.42 -10.77 -2.17
CA SER A 245 -12.40 -10.59 -1.11
C SER A 245 -12.02 -9.48 -0.11
N PRO A 246 -12.99 -8.90 0.62
CA PRO A 246 -12.71 -7.98 1.72
C PRO A 246 -11.78 -8.57 2.79
N ALA A 247 -11.91 -9.88 3.06
CA ALA A 247 -11.08 -10.59 4.02
C ALA A 247 -9.61 -10.61 3.59
N GLU A 248 -9.33 -10.93 2.34
CA GLU A 248 -7.97 -10.93 1.82
C GLU A 248 -7.37 -9.52 1.76
N ALA A 249 -8.18 -8.51 1.39
CA ALA A 249 -7.75 -7.12 1.40
C ALA A 249 -7.32 -6.67 2.80
N ASP A 250 -8.17 -6.89 3.81
CA ASP A 250 -7.89 -6.49 5.18
C ASP A 250 -6.66 -7.19 5.75
N MET A 251 -6.54 -8.51 5.53
CA MET A 251 -5.37 -9.27 5.96
C MET A 251 -4.08 -8.79 5.28
N ALA A 252 -4.14 -8.42 4.00
CA ALA A 252 -3.00 -7.85 3.29
C ALA A 252 -2.56 -6.51 3.90
N LEU A 253 -3.48 -5.65 4.33
CA LEU A 253 -3.11 -4.39 4.99
C LEU A 253 -2.54 -4.62 6.39
N VAL A 254 -3.16 -5.50 7.18
CA VAL A 254 -2.71 -5.81 8.55
C VAL A 254 -1.31 -6.43 8.52
N TYR A 255 -1.05 -7.37 7.61
CA TYR A 255 0.24 -8.07 7.54
C TYR A 255 1.29 -7.38 6.65
N GLY A 256 0.88 -6.54 5.71
CA GLY A 256 1.77 -5.86 4.77
C GLY A 256 2.17 -4.46 5.24
N LEU A 257 1.21 -3.66 5.72
CA LEU A 257 1.44 -2.27 6.13
C LEU A 257 1.44 -2.08 7.65
N GLY A 258 1.00 -3.10 8.40
CA GLY A 258 0.75 -2.94 9.83
C GLY A 258 -0.49 -2.12 10.11
N PHE A 259 -1.53 -2.25 9.27
CA PHE A 259 -2.83 -1.61 9.52
C PHE A 259 -3.30 -1.95 10.95
N PRO A 260 -3.79 -0.97 11.74
CA PRO A 260 -4.03 -1.17 13.16
C PRO A 260 -4.96 -2.37 13.42
N PRO A 261 -4.51 -3.44 14.10
CA PRO A 261 -5.31 -4.66 14.22
C PRO A 261 -6.65 -4.48 14.91
N PHE A 262 -6.76 -3.50 15.82
CA PHE A 262 -8.02 -3.16 16.50
C PHE A 262 -9.05 -2.48 15.58
N HIS A 263 -8.63 -1.97 14.42
CA HIS A 263 -9.53 -1.55 13.34
C HIS A 263 -9.86 -2.69 12.36
N GLY A 264 -9.16 -3.83 12.44
CA GLY A 264 -9.40 -5.05 11.67
C GLY A 264 -9.01 -5.02 10.19
N GLY A 265 -8.86 -3.83 9.61
CA GLY A 265 -8.55 -3.62 8.19
C GLY A 265 -9.39 -2.48 7.60
N ALA A 266 -9.18 -2.15 6.33
CA ALA A 266 -9.88 -1.04 5.67
C ALA A 266 -11.38 -1.32 5.49
N PHE A 267 -11.77 -2.53 5.05
CA PHE A 267 -13.17 -2.90 4.93
C PHE A 267 -13.84 -3.05 6.30
N ARG A 268 -13.14 -3.63 7.29
CA ARG A 268 -13.69 -3.71 8.65
C ARG A 268 -13.89 -2.32 9.28
N TRP A 269 -12.94 -1.42 9.08
CA TRP A 269 -13.05 -0.03 9.53
C TRP A 269 -14.20 0.70 8.83
N LEU A 270 -14.35 0.52 7.52
CA LEU A 270 -15.47 1.04 6.73
C LEU A 270 -16.83 0.53 7.24
N ASP A 271 -16.94 -0.76 7.55
CA ASP A 271 -18.15 -1.37 8.12
C ASP A 271 -18.44 -0.89 9.55
N THR A 272 -17.40 -0.58 10.33
CA THR A 272 -17.54 -0.05 11.70
C THR A 272 -18.07 1.39 11.69
N ILE A 273 -17.65 2.21 10.72
CA ILE A 273 -18.20 3.56 10.51
C ILE A 273 -19.63 3.48 9.96
N GLY A 274 -19.86 2.55 9.04
CA GLY A 274 -21.06 2.46 8.21
C GLY A 274 -20.88 3.16 6.87
N SER A 275 -21.19 2.47 5.78
CA SER A 275 -20.93 2.94 4.41
C SER A 275 -21.63 4.27 4.07
N ALA A 276 -22.83 4.52 4.62
CA ALA A 276 -23.52 5.80 4.47
C ALA A 276 -22.77 6.96 5.14
N LYS A 277 -22.34 6.77 6.39
CA LYS A 277 -21.57 7.79 7.13
C LYS A 277 -20.19 8.04 6.51
N TYR A 278 -19.55 6.99 5.98
CA TYR A 278 -18.30 7.15 5.26
C TYR A 278 -18.48 8.00 4.00
N LEU A 279 -19.56 7.80 3.24
CA LEU A 279 -19.88 8.62 2.07
C LEU A 279 -20.07 10.10 2.45
N ASP A 280 -20.84 10.38 3.51
CA ASP A 280 -21.06 11.74 4.01
C ASP A 280 -19.73 12.41 4.43
N MET A 281 -18.86 11.66 5.12
CA MET A 281 -17.52 12.13 5.49
C MET A 281 -16.66 12.42 4.26
N ALA A 282 -16.61 11.49 3.30
CA ALA A 282 -15.79 11.63 2.10
C ALA A 282 -16.25 12.80 1.20
N GLN A 283 -17.56 13.07 1.17
CA GLN A 283 -18.12 14.18 0.39
C GLN A 283 -17.58 15.55 0.83
N GLN A 284 -17.25 15.72 2.12
CA GLN A 284 -16.64 16.96 2.64
C GLN A 284 -15.26 17.22 2.02
N TYR A 285 -14.54 16.17 1.63
CA TYR A 285 -13.17 16.24 1.09
C TYR A 285 -13.09 15.98 -0.41
N GLN A 286 -14.21 15.69 -1.08
CA GLN A 286 -14.25 15.36 -2.51
C GLN A 286 -13.57 16.44 -3.39
N HIS A 287 -13.67 17.69 -2.99
CA HIS A 287 -13.06 18.83 -3.68
C HIS A 287 -11.52 18.82 -3.71
N LEU A 288 -10.85 17.99 -2.89
CA LEU A 288 -9.40 17.85 -2.86
C LEU A 288 -8.84 17.05 -4.05
N GLY A 289 -9.71 16.35 -4.79
CA GLY A 289 -9.36 15.72 -6.06
C GLY A 289 -9.90 14.29 -6.21
N PRO A 290 -9.58 13.64 -7.35
CA PRO A 290 -10.19 12.35 -7.74
C PRO A 290 -9.95 11.19 -6.75
N LEU A 291 -8.89 11.26 -5.93
CA LEU A 291 -8.63 10.26 -4.88
C LEU A 291 -9.71 10.24 -3.79
N TYR A 292 -10.37 11.37 -3.55
CA TYR A 292 -11.43 11.50 -2.54
C TYR A 292 -12.82 11.21 -3.10
N GLU A 293 -12.94 11.02 -4.42
CA GLU A 293 -14.18 10.60 -5.03
C GLU A 293 -14.45 9.12 -4.71
N VAL A 294 -15.51 8.90 -3.94
CA VAL A 294 -15.98 7.56 -3.58
C VAL A 294 -16.35 6.77 -4.84
N PRO A 295 -15.79 5.55 -5.04
CA PRO A 295 -16.08 4.72 -6.21
C PRO A 295 -17.56 4.31 -6.27
N ALA A 296 -18.02 3.98 -7.48
CA ALA A 296 -19.44 3.78 -7.76
C ALA A 296 -20.05 2.63 -6.93
N GLY A 297 -19.35 1.50 -6.78
CA GLY A 297 -19.87 0.37 -6.01
C GLY A 297 -20.05 0.70 -4.52
N LEU A 298 -19.12 1.44 -3.91
CA LEU A 298 -19.30 1.94 -2.54
C LEU A 298 -20.44 2.96 -2.44
N ARG A 299 -20.59 3.86 -3.41
CA ARG A 299 -21.70 4.82 -3.43
C ARG A 299 -23.05 4.11 -3.49
N ASP A 300 -23.15 3.03 -4.27
CA ASP A 300 -24.38 2.25 -4.37
C ASP A 300 -24.68 1.51 -3.06
N LYS A 301 -23.67 0.88 -2.45
CA LYS A 301 -23.79 0.26 -1.11
C LYS A 301 -24.22 1.26 -0.03
N ALA A 302 -23.69 2.48 -0.09
CA ALA A 302 -23.99 3.54 0.87
C ALA A 302 -25.47 3.97 0.85
N ARG A 303 -26.20 3.81 -0.27
CA ARG A 303 -27.64 4.14 -0.36
C ARG A 303 -28.51 3.34 0.62
N HIS A 304 -28.06 2.13 0.96
CA HIS A 304 -28.75 1.23 1.88
C HIS A 304 -27.90 0.90 3.12
N ASN A 305 -26.80 1.64 3.33
CA ASN A 305 -25.82 1.40 4.38
C ASN A 305 -25.35 -0.07 4.43
N GLU A 306 -25.15 -0.68 3.26
CA GLU A 306 -24.69 -2.07 3.16
C GLU A 306 -23.23 -2.21 3.60
N ALA A 307 -22.95 -3.31 4.30
CA ALA A 307 -21.62 -3.72 4.71
C ALA A 307 -20.88 -4.51 3.61
N TYR A 308 -19.58 -4.67 3.77
CA TYR A 308 -18.75 -5.58 2.97
C TYR A 308 -18.62 -6.96 3.60
N TYR A 309 -18.64 -7.07 4.93
CA TYR A 309 -18.69 -8.34 5.63
C TYR A 309 -20.15 -8.78 5.85
N PRO A 310 -20.61 -9.87 5.22
CA PRO A 310 -21.92 -10.41 5.51
C PRO A 310 -21.97 -10.99 6.93
N GLN A 311 -23.17 -11.06 7.51
CA GLN A 311 -23.37 -11.90 8.69
C GLN A 311 -23.28 -13.37 8.27
N VAL A 312 -22.39 -14.12 8.92
CA VAL A 312 -22.13 -15.53 8.61
C VAL A 312 -22.52 -16.38 9.82
N GLU A 313 -23.26 -17.45 9.58
CA GLU A 313 -23.57 -18.44 10.61
C GLU A 313 -22.34 -19.31 10.93
N PRO A 314 -22.13 -19.71 12.19
CA PRO A 314 -21.07 -20.65 12.53
C PRO A 314 -21.17 -21.91 11.66
N ALA A 315 -20.03 -22.40 11.18
CA ALA A 315 -19.98 -23.68 10.48
C ALA A 315 -20.60 -24.75 11.40
N ARG A 316 -21.67 -25.41 10.93
CA ARG A 316 -22.27 -26.52 11.68
C ARG A 316 -21.19 -27.58 11.91
N PRO A 317 -21.09 -28.16 13.12
CA PRO A 317 -20.16 -29.25 13.36
C PRO A 317 -20.37 -30.32 12.29
N VAL A 318 -19.30 -30.67 11.57
CA VAL A 318 -19.33 -31.85 10.70
C VAL A 318 -19.55 -33.02 11.66
N GLY A 319 -20.78 -33.56 11.67
CA GLY A 319 -21.12 -34.72 12.49
C GLY A 319 -20.08 -35.82 12.29
N ALA A 320 -19.68 -36.46 13.39
CA ALA A 320 -18.59 -37.43 13.50
C ALA A 320 -18.18 -38.04 12.15
N LEU A 321 -16.98 -37.69 11.68
CA LEU A 321 -16.29 -38.45 10.64
C LEU A 321 -16.40 -39.92 11.03
N LYS A 322 -17.25 -40.68 10.34
CA LYS A 322 -17.30 -42.14 10.47
C LYS A 322 -15.93 -42.61 10.00
N THR A 323 -15.07 -42.93 10.96
CA THR A 323 -13.86 -43.71 10.72
C THR A 323 -14.33 -45.03 10.10
N ALA A 324 -14.07 -45.17 8.80
CA ALA A 324 -14.10 -46.46 8.11
C ALA A 324 -12.74 -47.13 8.27
#